data_AF-A0A151BVV3-F1
#
_entry.id   AF-A0A151BVV3-F1
#
_cell.length_a   1.000
_cell.length_b   1.000
_cell.length_c   1.000
_cell.angle_alpha   90.00
_cell.angle_beta   90.00
_cell.angle_gamma   90.00
#
_symmetry.space_group_name_H-M   'P 1'
#
loop_
_entity.id
_entity.type
_entity.pdbx_description
1 polymer ?
#
loop_
_entity_poly.entity_id
_entity_poly.type
_entity_poly.pdbx_seq_one_letter_code
_entity_poly.pdbx_strand_id
1 'polypeptide(L)'
;MTTSTRTSTEQPTAFGAEDFTTGEGLRALLNRLAEGGEDAWVHDPVARGLMEFAADKYRALARKHKLDTWEAVTAAFDAMQYRSTRQANDPWAIITHAVRITCVYEERAQGLLCSVHQARRAHVSAFHDPERFSERDTALADYHPAFHTTDNRPSDLEPEPRDSLGSAQACMSAGSAAEDAIAMLCLLDWPADTARAAVEHVCGALMKAGTRQSAYEALRRDRHARALLDLPRRSWAALLKALLGNPHPAYVATSSGRGVLLRLLLGETLDLLLRDDDLILALALAAPSGGGGESS
;
A
#
# COMPACT_ATOMS: atom_id res chain seq x y z
N MET A 1 -70.13 -28.08 -57.52
CA MET A 1 -69.68 -28.97 -56.44
C MET A 1 -68.29 -28.53 -56.03
N THR A 2 -68.20 -27.92 -54.86
CA THR A 2 -67.00 -27.30 -54.31
C THR A 2 -66.12 -28.33 -53.62
N THR A 3 -64.88 -28.47 -54.07
CA THR A 3 -63.84 -29.28 -53.45
C THR A 3 -63.34 -28.54 -52.21
N SER A 4 -63.65 -29.07 -51.03
CA SER A 4 -63.16 -28.54 -49.75
C SER A 4 -61.80 -29.20 -49.45
N THR A 5 -60.74 -28.42 -49.62
CA THR A 5 -59.38 -28.78 -49.24
C THR A 5 -59.30 -28.85 -47.71
N ARG A 6 -59.02 -30.05 -47.20
CA ARG A 6 -58.77 -30.32 -45.78
C ARG A 6 -57.43 -29.70 -45.39
N THR A 7 -57.45 -28.55 -44.71
CA THR A 7 -56.27 -27.96 -44.08
C THR A 7 -55.92 -28.79 -42.85
N SER A 8 -54.78 -29.47 -42.91
CA SER A 8 -54.19 -30.21 -41.79
C SER A 8 -54.06 -29.30 -40.57
N THR A 9 -54.65 -29.75 -39.46
CA THR A 9 -54.50 -29.16 -38.13
C THR A 9 -53.04 -29.29 -37.72
N GLU A 10 -52.30 -28.18 -37.70
CA GLU A 10 -50.98 -28.09 -37.09
C GLU A 10 -51.10 -28.44 -35.60
N GLN A 11 -50.42 -29.52 -35.21
CA GLN A 11 -50.20 -29.81 -33.79
C GLN A 11 -49.31 -28.71 -33.20
N PRO A 12 -49.64 -28.15 -32.03
CA PRO A 12 -48.78 -27.18 -31.38
C PRO A 12 -47.50 -27.90 -30.94
N THR A 13 -46.39 -27.58 -31.59
CA THR A 13 -45.08 -28.06 -31.16
C THR A 13 -44.76 -27.45 -29.80
N ALA A 14 -44.11 -28.22 -28.91
CA ALA A 14 -43.66 -27.77 -27.59
C ALA A 14 -42.77 -26.50 -27.63
N PHE A 15 -42.29 -26.11 -28.80
CA PHE A 15 -41.56 -24.87 -29.07
C PHE A 15 -42.39 -23.59 -28.92
N GLY A 16 -43.73 -23.66 -28.98
CA GLY A 16 -44.59 -22.50 -28.73
C GLY A 16 -44.75 -22.13 -27.25
N ALA A 17 -44.39 -23.03 -26.33
CA ALA A 17 -44.58 -22.85 -24.88
C ALA A 17 -43.37 -22.23 -24.16
N GLU A 18 -42.23 -22.09 -24.84
CA GLU A 18 -40.97 -21.62 -24.25
C GLU A 18 -40.50 -20.29 -24.86
N ASP A 19 -41.43 -19.35 -25.06
CA ASP A 19 -41.04 -17.99 -25.42
C ASP A 19 -40.38 -17.30 -24.21
N PHE A 20 -39.06 -17.45 -24.11
CA PHE A 20 -38.22 -16.91 -23.05
C PHE A 20 -38.19 -15.38 -23.02
N THR A 21 -38.76 -14.69 -24.02
CA THR A 21 -38.93 -13.23 -23.97
C THR A 21 -40.00 -12.83 -22.94
N THR A 22 -40.94 -13.73 -22.64
CA THR A 22 -41.98 -13.56 -21.63
C THR A 22 -41.53 -14.09 -20.27
N GLY A 23 -42.09 -13.55 -19.18
CA GLY A 23 -41.77 -14.01 -17.83
C GLY A 23 -42.22 -15.45 -17.54
N GLU A 24 -43.36 -15.89 -18.09
CA GLU A 24 -43.85 -17.26 -17.92
C GLU A 24 -43.05 -18.27 -18.73
N GLY A 25 -42.75 -17.96 -19.99
CA GLY A 25 -41.93 -18.82 -20.85
C GLY A 25 -40.50 -18.95 -20.34
N LEU A 26 -39.91 -17.87 -19.83
CA LEU A 26 -38.60 -17.94 -19.17
C LEU A 26 -38.65 -18.84 -17.94
N ARG A 27 -39.70 -18.75 -17.12
CA ARG A 27 -39.84 -19.59 -15.92
C ARG A 27 -39.94 -21.07 -16.28
N ALA A 28 -40.73 -21.41 -17.29
CA ALA A 28 -40.87 -22.78 -17.79
C ALA A 28 -39.51 -23.33 -18.26
N LEU A 29 -38.79 -22.54 -19.07
CA LEU A 29 -37.45 -22.89 -19.56
C LEU A 29 -36.46 -23.12 -18.40
N LEU A 30 -36.39 -22.21 -17.42
CA LEU A 30 -35.46 -22.34 -16.30
C LEU A 30 -35.77 -23.54 -15.39
N ASN A 31 -37.06 -23.90 -15.23
CA ASN A 31 -37.42 -25.11 -14.48
C ASN A 31 -37.02 -26.37 -15.25
N ARG A 32 -37.28 -26.43 -16.56
CA ARG A 32 -36.86 -27.54 -17.41
C ARG A 32 -35.34 -27.73 -17.39
N LEU A 33 -34.58 -26.65 -17.54
CA LEU A 33 -33.12 -26.69 -17.50
C LEU A 33 -32.60 -27.14 -16.12
N ALA A 34 -33.26 -26.75 -15.03
CA ALA A 34 -32.87 -27.18 -13.69
C ALA A 34 -33.20 -28.66 -13.41
N GLU A 35 -34.24 -29.20 -14.04
CA GLU A 35 -34.60 -30.63 -13.95
C GLU A 35 -33.72 -31.51 -14.84
N GLY A 36 -33.21 -30.96 -15.95
CA GLY A 36 -32.38 -31.66 -16.94
C GLY A 36 -30.94 -31.96 -16.51
N GLY A 37 -30.49 -31.47 -15.35
CA GLY A 37 -29.14 -31.72 -14.84
C GLY A 37 -28.05 -30.79 -15.41
N GLU A 38 -26.78 -31.15 -15.19
CA GLU A 38 -25.62 -30.28 -15.44
C GLU A 38 -25.39 -29.99 -16.94
N ASP A 39 -25.66 -30.97 -17.81
CA ASP A 39 -25.46 -30.84 -19.26
C ASP A 39 -26.65 -30.21 -20.00
N ALA A 40 -27.76 -29.94 -19.31
CA ALA A 40 -28.98 -29.41 -19.92
C ALA A 40 -28.75 -28.05 -20.59
N TRP A 41 -27.86 -27.23 -20.04
CA TRP A 41 -27.54 -25.93 -20.61
C TRP A 41 -26.64 -26.00 -21.84
N VAL A 42 -25.77 -27.02 -21.92
CA VAL A 42 -24.72 -27.12 -22.95
C VAL A 42 -25.31 -27.49 -24.31
N HIS A 43 -26.26 -28.45 -24.32
CA HIS A 43 -26.80 -29.00 -25.55
C HIS A 43 -28.11 -28.36 -26.01
N ASP A 44 -28.68 -27.46 -25.19
CA ASP A 44 -29.98 -26.87 -25.47
C ASP A 44 -29.88 -25.64 -26.42
N PRO A 45 -30.52 -25.69 -27.60
CA PRO A 45 -30.50 -24.56 -28.54
C PRO A 45 -31.29 -23.35 -28.04
N VAL A 46 -32.33 -23.54 -27.22
CA VAL A 46 -33.13 -22.48 -26.61
C VAL A 46 -32.33 -21.77 -25.52
N ALA A 47 -31.56 -22.52 -24.72
CA ALA A 47 -30.65 -21.92 -23.72
C ALA A 47 -29.58 -21.04 -24.40
N ARG A 48 -29.06 -21.46 -25.55
CA ARG A 48 -28.15 -20.64 -26.37
C ARG A 48 -28.81 -19.35 -26.85
N GLY A 49 -30.02 -19.45 -27.42
CA GLY A 49 -30.79 -18.28 -27.85
C GLY A 49 -31.12 -17.33 -26.70
N LEU A 50 -31.36 -17.86 -25.50
CA LEU A 50 -31.54 -17.06 -24.28
C LEU A 50 -30.28 -16.27 -23.91
N MET A 51 -29.09 -16.87 -24.01
CA MET A 51 -27.82 -16.16 -23.73
C MET A 51 -27.54 -15.07 -24.76
N GLU A 52 -27.80 -15.32 -26.05
CA GLU A 52 -27.68 -14.31 -27.11
C GLU A 52 -28.65 -13.13 -26.87
N PHE A 53 -29.90 -13.42 -26.52
CA PHE A 53 -30.89 -12.40 -26.18
C PHE A 53 -30.49 -11.61 -24.93
N ALA A 54 -29.93 -12.27 -23.90
CA ALA A 54 -29.41 -11.59 -22.72
C ALA A 54 -28.24 -10.66 -23.07
N ALA A 55 -27.36 -11.07 -23.98
CA ALA A 55 -26.27 -10.24 -24.48
C ALA A 55 -26.80 -8.97 -25.16
N ASP A 56 -27.80 -9.10 -26.03
CA ASP A 56 -28.46 -7.95 -26.66
C ASP A 56 -29.11 -7.02 -25.63
N LYS A 57 -29.86 -7.59 -24.68
CA LYS A 57 -30.62 -6.86 -23.67
C LYS A 57 -29.73 -6.09 -22.71
N TYR A 58 -28.61 -6.66 -22.26
CA TYR A 58 -27.73 -6.05 -21.27
C TYR A 58 -26.53 -5.31 -21.86
N ARG A 59 -26.33 -5.31 -23.18
CA ARG A 59 -25.24 -4.59 -23.87
C ARG A 59 -25.14 -3.11 -23.45
N ALA A 60 -26.25 -2.39 -23.45
CA ALA A 60 -26.24 -0.97 -23.10
C ALA A 60 -25.90 -0.74 -21.61
N LEU A 61 -26.34 -1.66 -20.75
CA LEU A 61 -26.05 -1.63 -19.32
C LEU A 61 -24.57 -1.92 -19.03
N ALA A 62 -23.99 -2.93 -19.68
CA ALA A 62 -22.57 -3.24 -19.59
C ALA A 62 -21.72 -2.04 -20.02
N ARG A 63 -22.04 -1.43 -21.16
CA ARG A 63 -21.36 -0.22 -21.66
C ARG A 63 -21.44 0.95 -20.68
N LYS A 64 -22.58 1.15 -20.02
CA LYS A 64 -22.75 2.20 -19.00
C LYS A 64 -21.74 2.05 -17.86
N HIS A 65 -21.46 0.81 -17.46
CA HIS A 65 -20.53 0.48 -16.38
C HIS A 65 -19.10 0.17 -16.88
N LYS A 66 -18.81 0.41 -18.18
CA LYS A 66 -17.51 0.14 -18.83
C LYS A 66 -17.07 -1.34 -18.79
N LEU A 67 -18.04 -2.26 -18.72
CA LEU A 67 -17.81 -3.70 -18.66
C LEU A 67 -17.98 -4.35 -20.03
N ASP A 68 -17.42 -5.55 -20.18
CA ASP A 68 -17.73 -6.37 -21.35
C ASP A 68 -19.18 -6.85 -21.31
N THR A 69 -19.77 -7.05 -22.50
CA THR A 69 -21.16 -7.51 -22.58
C THR A 69 -21.32 -8.91 -21.98
N TRP A 70 -20.34 -9.80 -22.16
CA TRP A 70 -20.40 -11.16 -21.64
C TRP A 70 -20.20 -11.26 -20.12
N GLU A 71 -19.59 -10.26 -19.49
CA GLU A 71 -19.56 -10.16 -18.02
C GLU A 71 -20.97 -9.95 -17.46
N ALA A 72 -21.76 -9.07 -18.08
CA ALA A 72 -23.16 -8.87 -17.71
C ALA A 72 -24.03 -10.11 -18.01
N VAL A 73 -23.75 -10.84 -19.09
CA VAL A 73 -24.43 -12.10 -19.42
C VAL A 73 -24.10 -13.18 -18.40
N THR A 74 -22.85 -13.29 -17.95
CA THR A 74 -22.44 -14.24 -16.92
C THR A 74 -23.20 -13.96 -15.61
N ALA A 75 -23.31 -12.70 -15.21
CA ALA A 75 -24.13 -12.31 -14.06
C ALA A 75 -25.62 -12.64 -14.24
N ALA A 76 -26.14 -12.53 -15.46
CA ALA A 76 -27.52 -12.92 -15.78
C ALA A 76 -27.71 -14.43 -15.67
N PHE A 77 -26.76 -15.22 -16.18
CA PHE A 77 -26.75 -16.68 -16.09
C PHE A 77 -26.70 -17.15 -14.62
N ASP A 78 -25.82 -16.59 -13.81
CA ASP A 78 -25.78 -16.88 -12.37
C ASP A 78 -27.12 -16.54 -11.70
N ALA A 79 -27.73 -15.42 -12.08
CA ALA A 79 -29.04 -15.03 -11.57
C ALA A 79 -30.13 -16.04 -11.95
N MET A 80 -30.08 -16.59 -13.17
CA MET A 80 -31.04 -17.57 -13.68
C MET A 80 -30.98 -18.92 -12.95
N GLN A 81 -29.83 -19.30 -12.41
CA GLN A 81 -29.65 -20.55 -11.67
C GLN A 81 -30.33 -20.53 -10.28
N TYR A 82 -30.51 -19.35 -9.68
CA TYR A 82 -31.10 -19.26 -8.34
C TYR A 82 -32.56 -19.72 -8.32
N ARG A 83 -32.92 -20.45 -7.25
CA ARG A 83 -34.31 -20.86 -6.98
C ARG A 83 -35.27 -19.68 -6.89
N SER A 84 -34.81 -18.54 -6.36
CA SER A 84 -35.60 -17.31 -6.24
C SER A 84 -36.07 -16.80 -7.60
N THR A 85 -35.20 -16.83 -8.61
CA THR A 85 -35.52 -16.42 -9.99
C THR A 85 -36.52 -17.38 -10.63
N ARG A 86 -36.35 -18.70 -10.44
CA ARG A 86 -37.27 -19.73 -10.96
C ARG A 86 -38.67 -19.68 -10.36
N GLN A 87 -38.81 -19.22 -9.12
CA GLN A 87 -40.09 -19.13 -8.42
C GLN A 87 -40.73 -17.74 -8.51
N ALA A 88 -40.07 -16.79 -9.18
CA ALA A 88 -40.52 -15.41 -9.26
C ALA A 88 -41.75 -15.25 -10.16
N ASN A 89 -42.66 -14.37 -9.78
CA ASN A 89 -43.76 -13.91 -10.64
C ASN A 89 -43.23 -13.20 -11.90
N ASP A 90 -42.10 -12.51 -11.80
CA ASP A 90 -41.38 -11.93 -12.93
C ASP A 90 -39.87 -12.27 -12.83
N PRO A 91 -39.41 -13.34 -13.50
CA PRO A 91 -38.00 -13.72 -13.48
C PRO A 91 -37.10 -12.66 -14.14
N TRP A 92 -37.58 -11.97 -15.18
CA TRP A 92 -36.80 -10.95 -15.88
C TRP A 92 -36.51 -9.73 -15.00
N ALA A 93 -37.45 -9.34 -14.15
CA ALA A 93 -37.21 -8.28 -13.16
C ALA A 93 -36.11 -8.65 -12.17
N ILE A 94 -36.11 -9.89 -11.65
CA ILE A 94 -35.08 -10.36 -10.71
C ILE A 94 -33.71 -10.40 -11.39
N ILE A 95 -33.63 -10.97 -12.59
CA ILE A 95 -32.37 -11.07 -13.35
C ILE A 95 -31.83 -9.68 -13.64
N THR A 96 -32.68 -8.76 -14.15
CA THR A 96 -32.24 -7.39 -14.47
C THR A 96 -31.74 -6.65 -13.23
N HIS A 97 -32.39 -6.84 -12.09
CA HIS A 97 -31.95 -6.26 -10.83
C HIS A 97 -30.60 -6.86 -10.37
N ALA A 98 -30.43 -8.17 -10.46
CA ALA A 98 -29.20 -8.86 -10.11
C ALA A 98 -28.02 -8.46 -11.01
N VAL A 99 -28.24 -8.36 -12.32
CA VAL A 99 -27.25 -7.90 -13.31
C VAL A 99 -26.86 -6.46 -13.01
N ARG A 100 -27.83 -5.56 -12.79
CA ARG A 100 -27.55 -4.16 -12.43
C ARG A 100 -26.69 -4.05 -11.18
N ILE A 101 -27.03 -4.79 -10.11
CA ILE A 101 -26.23 -4.81 -8.88
C ILE A 101 -24.81 -5.29 -9.19
N THR A 102 -24.67 -6.36 -9.96
CA THR A 102 -23.37 -6.93 -10.27
C THR A 102 -22.53 -5.97 -11.10
N CYS A 103 -23.06 -5.34 -12.15
CA CYS A 103 -22.37 -4.32 -12.92
C CYS A 103 -21.85 -3.15 -12.05
N VAL A 104 -22.67 -2.68 -11.09
CA VAL A 104 -22.24 -1.63 -10.14
C VAL A 104 -21.06 -2.08 -9.30
N TYR A 105 -21.07 -3.32 -8.81
CA TYR A 105 -19.99 -3.85 -7.98
C TYR A 105 -18.75 -4.25 -8.77
N GLU A 106 -18.88 -4.62 -10.04
CA GLU A 106 -17.76 -4.85 -10.95
C GLU A 106 -17.02 -3.54 -11.25
N GLU A 107 -17.75 -2.49 -11.67
CA GLU A 107 -17.18 -1.15 -11.87
C GLU A 107 -16.45 -0.69 -10.61
N ARG A 108 -17.09 -0.89 -9.45
CA ARG A 108 -16.50 -0.56 -8.15
C ARG A 108 -15.26 -1.39 -7.83
N ALA A 109 -15.28 -2.69 -8.11
CA ALA A 109 -14.16 -3.58 -7.83
C ALA A 109 -12.95 -3.19 -8.68
N GLN A 110 -13.18 -2.84 -9.94
CA GLN A 110 -12.16 -2.31 -10.83
C GLN A 110 -11.62 -0.97 -10.35
N GLY A 111 -12.51 -0.07 -9.90
CA GLY A 111 -12.13 1.16 -9.20
C GLY A 111 -11.21 0.82 -8.04
N LEU A 112 -11.69 0.13 -7.02
CA LEU A 112 -10.97 -0.22 -5.79
C LEU A 112 -9.80 -1.21 -5.94
N LEU A 113 -9.49 -1.67 -7.15
CA LEU A 113 -8.46 -2.69 -7.44
C LEU A 113 -8.58 -3.94 -6.54
N CYS A 114 -9.82 -4.41 -6.34
CA CYS A 114 -10.12 -5.54 -5.47
C CYS A 114 -11.06 -6.53 -6.14
N SER A 115 -11.37 -7.64 -5.47
CA SER A 115 -12.35 -8.60 -5.99
C SER A 115 -13.79 -8.08 -5.83
N VAL A 116 -14.69 -8.53 -6.71
CA VAL A 116 -16.12 -8.18 -6.70
C VAL A 116 -16.80 -8.55 -5.38
N HIS A 117 -16.45 -9.71 -4.83
CA HIS A 117 -16.95 -10.16 -3.54
C HIS A 117 -16.49 -9.25 -2.39
N GLN A 118 -15.28 -8.71 -2.46
CA GLN A 118 -14.76 -7.74 -1.50
C GLN A 118 -15.43 -6.37 -1.66
N ALA A 119 -15.65 -5.91 -2.90
CA ALA A 119 -16.33 -4.65 -3.20
C ALA A 119 -17.79 -4.60 -2.67
N ARG A 120 -18.42 -5.76 -2.47
CA ARG A 120 -19.78 -5.90 -1.89
C ARG A 120 -19.82 -5.71 -0.36
N ARG A 121 -18.68 -5.64 0.33
CA ARG A 121 -18.64 -5.53 1.80
C ARG A 121 -18.84 -4.08 2.24
N ALA A 122 -19.69 -3.87 3.25
CA ALA A 122 -20.01 -2.53 3.75
C ALA A 122 -18.78 -1.72 4.21
N HIS A 123 -17.79 -2.36 4.83
CA HIS A 123 -16.56 -1.68 5.27
C HIS A 123 -15.64 -1.27 4.11
N VAL A 124 -15.67 -2.01 3.00
CA VAL A 124 -14.95 -1.65 1.77
C VAL A 124 -15.66 -0.50 1.05
N SER A 125 -16.96 -0.36 1.30
CA SER A 125 -17.78 0.67 0.67
C SER A 125 -17.43 2.11 1.08
N ALA A 126 -16.67 2.29 2.14
CA ALA A 126 -16.26 3.62 2.61
C ALA A 126 -15.05 4.18 1.85
N PHE A 127 -14.34 3.35 1.07
CA PHE A 127 -13.14 3.77 0.35
C PHE A 127 -13.48 4.37 -1.02
N HIS A 128 -12.67 5.34 -1.43
CA HIS A 128 -12.68 5.93 -2.77
C HIS A 128 -11.79 5.14 -3.73
N ASP A 129 -11.98 5.36 -5.02
CA ASP A 129 -11.14 4.80 -6.05
C ASP A 129 -9.65 5.19 -5.82
N PRO A 130 -8.70 4.27 -6.03
CA PRO A 130 -7.28 4.49 -5.91
C PRO A 130 -6.81 5.38 -7.06
N GLU A 131 -6.33 6.55 -6.69
CA GLU A 131 -5.70 7.51 -7.60
C GLU A 131 -4.18 7.37 -7.52
N ARG A 132 -3.48 7.67 -8.62
CA ARG A 132 -2.03 7.79 -8.57
C ARG A 132 -1.63 8.98 -7.72
N PHE A 133 -0.56 8.80 -6.95
CA PHE A 133 0.02 9.85 -6.11
C PHE A 133 0.33 11.15 -6.87
N SER A 134 0.73 11.05 -8.15
CA SER A 134 1.08 12.17 -9.02
C SER A 134 -0.10 12.87 -9.70
N GLU A 135 -1.29 12.28 -9.68
CA GLU A 135 -2.48 12.81 -10.37
C GLU A 135 -3.33 13.72 -9.46
N ARG A 136 -2.91 13.91 -8.20
CA ARG A 136 -3.63 14.75 -7.24
C ARG A 136 -3.18 16.20 -7.32
N ASP A 137 -4.16 17.09 -7.48
CA ASP A 137 -3.98 18.55 -7.38
C ASP A 137 -3.86 19.04 -5.92
N THR A 138 -4.40 18.28 -4.95
CA THR A 138 -4.39 18.66 -3.53
C THR A 138 -3.18 18.07 -2.80
N ALA A 139 -2.55 18.88 -1.94
CA ALA A 139 -1.40 18.45 -1.15
C ALA A 139 -1.76 17.27 -0.22
N LEU A 140 -0.85 16.31 -0.08
CA LEU A 140 -1.09 15.06 0.67
C LEU A 140 -1.47 15.29 2.13
N ALA A 141 -0.95 16.38 2.73
CA ALA A 141 -1.28 16.78 4.09
C ALA A 141 -2.79 16.99 4.24
N ASP A 142 -3.46 17.64 3.29
CA ASP A 142 -4.87 18.04 3.43
C ASP A 142 -5.86 16.86 3.35
N TYR A 143 -5.42 15.66 2.98
CA TYR A 143 -6.29 14.50 2.77
C TYR A 143 -6.62 13.74 4.05
N HIS A 144 -5.61 13.52 4.92
CA HIS A 144 -5.79 12.73 6.13
C HIS A 144 -4.86 13.23 7.22
N PRO A 145 -5.34 13.37 8.47
CA PRO A 145 -4.55 13.89 9.58
C PRO A 145 -3.28 13.09 9.86
N ALA A 146 -3.20 11.82 9.46
CA ALA A 146 -1.97 11.03 9.57
C ALA A 146 -0.84 11.47 8.61
N PHE A 147 -1.16 12.22 7.55
CA PHE A 147 -0.19 12.86 6.67
C PHE A 147 0.12 14.29 7.10
N HIS A 148 -0.56 14.82 8.12
CA HIS A 148 -0.12 16.05 8.76
C HIS A 148 1.22 15.76 9.41
N THR A 149 2.26 16.40 8.90
CA THR A 149 3.47 16.58 9.68
C THR A 149 3.11 17.65 10.71
N THR A 150 2.63 17.24 11.87
CA THR A 150 2.64 18.14 13.02
C THR A 150 4.11 18.36 13.33
N ASP A 151 4.63 19.49 12.85
CA ASP A 151 5.86 20.05 13.39
C ASP A 151 5.52 20.38 14.85
N ASN A 152 5.62 19.37 15.73
CA ASN A 152 5.74 19.57 17.16
C ASN A 152 7.12 20.20 17.38
N ARG A 153 7.31 21.39 16.83
CA ARG A 153 8.18 22.37 17.45
C ARG A 153 7.67 22.48 18.87
N PRO A 154 8.51 22.22 19.88
CA PRO A 154 8.13 22.39 21.28
C PRO A 154 8.05 23.90 21.60
N SER A 155 7.20 24.65 20.89
CA SER A 155 7.05 26.09 21.03
C SER A 155 5.63 26.54 21.38
N ASP A 156 4.61 25.68 21.28
CA ASP A 156 3.21 26.04 21.57
C ASP A 156 2.57 25.21 22.69
N LEU A 157 3.39 24.60 23.57
CA LEU A 157 2.92 24.30 24.92
C LEU A 157 3.15 25.57 25.74
N GLU A 158 2.06 26.13 26.25
CA GLU A 158 2.02 27.18 27.27
C GLU A 158 3.24 27.11 28.21
N PRO A 159 3.87 28.26 28.55
CA PRO A 159 5.05 28.27 29.41
C PRO A 159 4.65 27.78 30.80
N GLU A 160 4.84 26.48 31.05
CA GLU A 160 4.86 25.90 32.39
C GLU A 160 5.79 26.77 33.26
N PRO A 161 5.37 27.11 34.49
CA PRO A 161 6.11 28.03 35.34
C PRO A 161 7.52 27.49 35.53
N ARG A 162 8.49 28.33 35.12
CA ARG A 162 9.93 28.10 35.24
C ARG A 162 10.32 28.00 36.71
N ASP A 163 10.17 26.84 37.31
CA ASP A 163 10.82 26.52 38.56
C ASP A 163 12.17 25.85 38.26
N SER A 164 13.15 26.73 38.13
CA SER A 164 14.50 26.60 38.67
C SER A 164 15.17 25.23 38.59
N LEU A 165 16.00 25.05 37.56
CA LEU A 165 17.40 24.62 37.68
C LEU A 165 18.10 24.81 36.31
N GLY A 166 18.98 25.82 36.21
CA GLY A 166 20.02 25.90 35.17
C GLY A 166 19.71 26.75 33.94
N SER A 167 19.78 28.08 34.10
CA SER A 167 19.97 29.02 32.99
C SER A 167 21.31 28.77 32.28
N ALA A 168 21.30 28.84 30.93
CA ALA A 168 22.45 28.87 30.01
C ALA A 168 23.15 27.54 29.63
N GLN A 169 22.43 26.56 29.10
CA GLN A 169 23.06 25.58 28.21
C GLN A 169 22.93 26.10 26.78
N ALA A 170 24.02 26.67 26.24
CA ALA A 170 24.10 27.07 24.85
C ALA A 170 23.67 25.89 23.98
N CYS A 171 22.60 26.04 23.19
CA CYS A 171 22.27 25.05 22.18
C CYS A 171 23.47 24.95 21.25
N MET A 172 24.24 23.86 21.36
CA MET A 172 25.38 23.61 20.50
C MET A 172 24.87 23.64 19.05
N SER A 173 25.49 24.45 18.20
CA SER A 173 25.10 24.50 16.79
C SER A 173 25.43 23.16 16.13
N ALA A 174 24.65 22.77 15.12
CA ALA A 174 24.89 21.51 14.39
C ALA A 174 26.31 21.44 13.79
N GLY A 175 26.87 22.60 13.38
CA GLY A 175 28.25 22.70 12.92
C GLY A 175 29.26 22.43 14.04
N SER A 176 29.06 23.03 15.23
CA SER A 176 29.92 22.78 16.39
C SER A 176 29.86 21.32 16.84
N ALA A 177 28.68 20.71 16.83
CA ALA A 177 28.50 19.30 17.15
C ALA A 177 29.19 18.37 16.14
N ALA A 178 29.21 18.73 14.86
CA ALA A 178 29.95 17.99 13.85
C ALA A 178 31.47 18.11 14.07
N GLU A 179 31.99 19.30 14.35
CA GLU A 179 33.40 19.52 14.64
C GLU A 179 33.86 18.80 15.92
N ASP A 180 33.05 18.82 16.98
CA ASP A 180 33.36 18.10 18.22
C ASP A 180 33.34 16.57 18.02
N ALA A 181 32.46 16.06 17.15
CA ALA A 181 32.47 14.64 16.77
C ALA A 181 33.70 14.27 15.93
N ILE A 182 34.17 15.16 15.05
CA ILE A 182 35.42 14.98 14.29
C ILE A 182 36.61 14.97 15.24
N ALA A 183 36.66 15.94 16.18
CA ALA A 183 37.70 16.01 17.20
C ALA A 183 37.75 14.73 18.04
N MET A 184 36.60 14.20 18.43
CA MET A 184 36.51 12.92 19.15
C MET A 184 37.13 11.76 18.37
N LEU A 185 36.81 11.63 17.07
CA LEU A 185 37.37 10.55 16.24
C LEU A 185 38.89 10.69 16.08
N CYS A 186 39.38 11.91 15.87
CA CYS A 186 40.82 12.18 15.79
C CYS A 186 41.57 11.82 17.08
N LEU A 187 40.95 12.04 18.25
CA LEU A 187 41.50 11.61 19.55
C LEU A 187 41.53 10.08 19.72
N LEU A 188 40.77 9.34 18.92
CA LEU A 188 40.70 7.87 18.91
C LEU A 188 41.47 7.28 17.73
N ASP A 189 42.50 7.99 17.26
CA ASP A 189 43.41 7.59 16.18
C ASP A 189 42.76 7.40 14.80
N TRP A 190 41.59 8.01 14.55
CA TRP A 190 41.05 8.08 13.19
C TRP A 190 41.82 9.12 12.35
N PRO A 191 42.17 8.83 11.09
CA PRO A 191 42.75 9.82 10.20
C PRO A 191 41.83 11.03 10.04
N ALA A 192 42.36 12.25 10.20
CA ALA A 192 41.56 13.47 10.25
C ALA A 192 40.70 13.70 8.99
N ASP A 193 41.24 13.39 7.81
CA ASP A 193 40.52 13.52 6.55
C ASP A 193 39.36 12.52 6.46
N THR A 194 39.59 11.28 6.89
CA THR A 194 38.56 10.23 6.94
C THR A 194 37.48 10.54 7.97
N ALA A 195 37.86 11.02 9.15
CA ALA A 195 36.92 11.41 10.21
C ALA A 195 36.01 12.55 9.75
N ARG A 196 36.59 13.62 9.17
CA ARG A 196 35.85 14.75 8.63
C ARG A 196 34.88 14.31 7.52
N ALA A 197 35.40 13.63 6.49
CA ALA A 197 34.59 13.21 5.36
C ALA A 197 33.46 12.24 5.77
N ALA A 198 33.71 11.36 6.75
CA ALA A 198 32.70 10.45 7.28
C ALA A 198 31.60 11.18 8.07
N VAL A 199 31.96 12.09 8.98
CA VAL A 199 31.00 12.87 9.77
C VAL A 199 30.17 13.78 8.86
N GLU A 200 30.80 14.49 7.92
CA GLU A 200 30.10 15.33 6.94
C GLU A 200 29.13 14.52 6.09
N HIS A 201 29.52 13.32 5.64
CA HIS A 201 28.65 12.44 4.88
C HIS A 201 27.44 11.98 5.70
N VAL A 202 27.64 11.62 6.98
CA VAL A 202 26.55 11.26 7.90
C VAL A 202 25.59 12.43 8.11
N CYS A 203 26.11 13.63 8.36
CA CYS A 203 25.31 14.85 8.49
C CYS A 203 24.55 15.18 7.19
N GLY A 204 25.19 15.01 6.03
CA GLY A 204 24.55 15.16 4.72
C GLY A 204 23.41 14.17 4.48
N ALA A 205 23.58 12.92 4.91
CA ALA A 205 22.53 11.91 4.85
C ALA A 205 21.38 12.21 5.83
N LEU A 206 21.67 12.72 7.03
CA LEU A 206 20.65 13.19 7.97
C LEU A 206 19.81 14.32 7.38
N MET A 207 20.45 15.30 6.73
CA MET A 207 19.74 16.40 6.05
C MET A 207 18.81 15.90 4.94
N LYS A 208 19.22 14.88 4.18
CA LYS A 208 18.40 14.31 3.09
C LYS A 208 17.27 13.41 3.59
N ALA A 209 17.53 12.61 4.62
CA ALA A 209 16.61 11.58 5.09
C ALA A 209 15.55 12.10 6.09
N GLY A 210 15.80 13.26 6.72
CA GLY A 210 14.89 13.93 7.67
C GLY A 210 14.69 13.19 9.00
N THR A 211 14.97 11.90 9.06
CA THR A 211 14.89 11.06 10.26
C THR A 211 16.15 10.23 10.45
N ARG A 212 16.54 10.01 11.70
CA ARG A 212 17.73 9.27 12.10
C ARG A 212 17.71 7.80 11.66
N GLN A 213 16.56 7.15 11.79
CA GLN A 213 16.37 5.74 11.41
C GLN A 213 16.52 5.57 9.89
N SER A 214 15.93 6.47 9.09
CA SER A 214 16.06 6.46 7.64
C SER A 214 17.51 6.73 7.21
N ALA A 215 18.19 7.69 7.84
CA ALA A 215 19.60 7.97 7.58
C ALA A 215 20.49 6.75 7.89
N TYR A 216 20.30 6.10 9.03
CA TYR A 216 21.05 4.89 9.41
C TYR A 216 20.87 3.76 8.39
N GLU A 217 19.63 3.52 7.97
CA GLU A 217 19.29 2.48 7.00
C GLU A 217 19.86 2.78 5.59
N ALA A 218 19.88 4.05 5.18
CA ALA A 218 20.50 4.48 3.93
C ALA A 218 22.03 4.31 3.97
N LEU A 219 22.69 4.84 5.00
CA LEU A 219 24.15 4.80 5.18
C LEU A 219 24.68 3.37 5.34
N ARG A 220 23.92 2.48 6.00
CA ARG A 220 24.30 1.06 6.13
C ARG A 220 24.34 0.35 4.77
N ARG A 221 23.47 0.73 3.83
CA ARG A 221 23.39 0.14 2.47
C ARG A 221 24.33 0.80 1.48
N ASP A 222 24.88 1.97 1.81
CA ASP A 222 25.74 2.72 0.91
C ASP A 222 27.14 2.07 0.79
N ARG A 223 27.31 1.27 -0.27
CA ARG A 223 28.59 0.67 -0.62
C ARG A 223 29.56 1.69 -1.22
N HIS A 224 29.05 2.75 -1.85
CA HIS A 224 29.86 3.71 -2.56
C HIS A 224 30.57 4.67 -1.58
N ALA A 225 29.85 5.18 -0.58
CA ALA A 225 30.43 6.00 0.48
C ALA A 225 31.58 5.29 1.22
N ARG A 226 31.39 3.99 1.51
CA ARG A 226 32.43 3.17 2.15
C ARG A 226 33.67 2.98 1.30
N ALA A 227 33.50 2.83 -0.02
CA ALA A 227 34.62 2.68 -0.94
C ALA A 227 35.38 4.00 -1.11
N LEU A 228 34.68 5.14 -1.10
CA LEU A 228 35.28 6.47 -1.19
C LEU A 228 36.10 6.83 0.07
N LEU A 229 35.62 6.43 1.25
CA LEU A 229 36.28 6.67 2.54
C LEU A 229 37.35 5.64 2.90
N ASP A 230 37.53 4.60 2.06
CA ASP A 230 38.41 3.45 2.29
C ASP A 230 38.20 2.77 3.67
N LEU A 231 36.94 2.64 4.09
CA LEU A 231 36.58 2.09 5.40
C LEU A 231 36.08 0.64 5.32
N PRO A 232 36.62 -0.28 6.14
CA PRO A 232 36.11 -1.64 6.22
C PRO A 232 34.69 -1.63 6.81
N ARG A 233 33.90 -2.67 6.49
CA ARG A 233 32.48 -2.76 6.89
C ARG A 233 32.27 -2.64 8.40
N ARG A 234 33.19 -3.22 9.19
CA ARG A 234 33.15 -3.20 10.65
C ARG A 234 33.28 -1.77 11.19
N SER A 235 34.24 -1.01 10.67
CA SER A 235 34.54 0.36 11.10
C SER A 235 33.39 1.29 10.75
N TRP A 236 32.84 1.17 9.54
CA TRP A 236 31.67 1.93 9.14
C TRP A 236 30.44 1.64 10.02
N ALA A 237 30.16 0.38 10.30
CA ALA A 237 29.01 0.02 11.13
C ALA A 237 29.16 0.49 12.59
N ALA A 238 30.38 0.43 13.15
CA ALA A 238 30.68 0.95 14.48
C ALA A 238 30.54 2.47 14.54
N LEU A 239 31.08 3.18 13.54
CA LEU A 239 30.96 4.63 13.42
C LEU A 239 29.50 5.09 13.35
N LEU A 240 28.69 4.43 12.51
CA LEU A 240 27.26 4.77 12.39
C LEU A 240 26.51 4.55 13.71
N LYS A 241 26.81 3.46 14.43
CA LYS A 241 26.21 3.19 15.74
C LYS A 241 26.65 4.20 16.80
N ALA A 242 27.90 4.64 16.76
CA ALA A 242 28.43 5.64 17.69
C ALA A 242 27.81 7.03 17.44
N LEU A 243 27.81 7.49 16.18
CA LEU A 243 27.33 8.82 15.82
C LEU A 243 25.80 8.96 15.91
N LEU A 244 25.06 7.96 15.41
CA LEU A 244 23.59 7.99 15.34
C LEU A 244 22.91 7.27 16.52
N GLY A 245 23.64 6.46 17.28
CA GLY A 245 23.09 5.63 18.35
C GLY A 245 22.38 4.37 17.85
N ASN A 246 22.00 3.49 18.78
CA ASN A 246 21.27 2.27 18.47
C ASN A 246 19.80 2.56 18.08
N PRO A 247 19.32 2.12 16.89
CA PRO A 247 17.94 2.36 16.46
C PRO A 247 16.89 1.55 17.25
N HIS A 248 17.30 0.60 18.08
CA HIS A 248 16.37 -0.28 18.79
C HIS A 248 15.58 0.48 19.89
N PRO A 249 14.24 0.37 19.93
CA PRO A 249 13.36 1.21 20.76
C PRO A 249 13.66 1.11 22.26
N ALA A 250 14.14 -0.04 22.74
CA ALA A 250 14.52 -0.24 24.14
C ALA A 250 15.69 0.66 24.62
N TYR A 251 16.52 1.20 23.72
CA TYR A 251 17.71 1.97 24.09
C TYR A 251 17.53 3.48 23.92
N VAL A 252 16.37 3.97 23.46
CA VAL A 252 16.15 5.39 23.10
C VAL A 252 16.48 6.37 24.23
N ALA A 253 16.26 5.97 25.49
CA ALA A 253 16.55 6.80 26.67
C ALA A 253 18.00 6.67 27.20
N THR A 254 18.80 5.74 26.66
CA THR A 254 20.18 5.46 27.12
C THR A 254 21.22 6.26 26.30
N SER A 255 22.41 6.45 26.87
CA SER A 255 23.54 7.08 26.18
C SER A 255 23.87 6.40 24.85
N SER A 256 23.87 5.06 24.82
CA SER A 256 24.11 4.23 23.63
C SER A 256 23.01 4.35 22.55
N GLY A 257 21.78 4.72 22.94
CA GLY A 257 20.67 4.91 21.99
C GLY A 257 20.52 6.33 21.50
N ARG A 258 21.10 7.34 22.16
CA ARG A 258 21.08 8.74 21.70
C ARG A 258 22.12 9.00 20.61
N GLY A 259 23.32 8.42 20.75
CA GLY A 259 24.44 8.65 19.81
C GLY A 259 25.14 9.99 20.04
N VAL A 260 26.38 10.09 19.59
CA VAL A 260 27.27 11.24 19.85
C VAL A 260 26.65 12.57 19.37
N LEU A 261 26.09 12.60 18.15
CA LEU A 261 25.56 13.84 17.58
C LEU A 261 24.37 14.39 18.37
N LEU A 262 23.46 13.53 18.83
CA LEU A 262 22.32 13.97 19.65
C LEU A 262 22.77 14.38 21.06
N ARG A 263 23.74 13.67 21.65
CA ARG A 263 24.29 14.01 22.97
C ARG A 263 24.96 15.38 22.97
N LEU A 264 25.75 15.68 21.93
CA LEU A 264 26.36 16.99 21.71
C LEU A 264 25.31 18.11 21.55
N LEU A 265 24.24 17.86 20.77
CA LEU A 265 23.15 18.82 20.60
C LEU A 265 22.32 19.03 21.86
N LEU A 266 22.20 18.02 22.72
CA LEU A 266 21.63 18.13 24.08
C LEU A 266 22.58 18.82 25.07
N GLY A 267 23.76 19.22 24.60
CA GLY A 267 24.76 20.00 25.33
C GLY A 267 25.66 19.16 26.24
N GLU A 268 25.77 17.85 26.03
CA GLU A 268 26.87 17.07 26.61
C GLU A 268 28.19 17.55 26.00
N THR A 269 29.22 17.73 26.84
CA THR A 269 30.54 18.15 26.38
C THR A 269 31.38 16.97 25.88
N LEU A 270 32.38 17.26 25.06
CA LEU A 270 33.34 16.25 24.59
C LEU A 270 34.00 15.47 25.75
N ASP A 271 34.30 16.15 26.86
CA ASP A 271 34.87 15.51 28.07
C ASP A 271 33.94 14.45 28.67
N LEU A 272 32.61 14.64 28.61
CA LEU A 272 31.64 13.66 29.11
C LEU A 272 31.51 12.47 28.15
N LEU A 273 31.62 12.71 26.84
CA LEU A 273 31.65 11.64 25.85
C LEU A 273 32.89 10.76 25.98
N LEU A 274 34.04 11.38 26.29
CA LEU A 274 35.31 10.68 26.54
C LEU A 274 35.36 9.94 27.90
N ARG A 275 34.29 9.94 28.69
CA ARG A 275 34.15 9.09 29.88
C ARG A 275 33.31 7.84 29.64
N ASP A 276 32.72 7.72 28.45
CA ASP A 276 31.93 6.56 28.05
C ASP A 276 32.89 5.49 27.50
N ASP A 277 33.37 4.61 28.39
CA ASP A 277 34.38 3.60 28.08
C ASP A 277 33.93 2.65 26.96
N ASP A 278 32.64 2.30 26.91
CA ASP A 278 32.08 1.43 25.87
C ASP A 278 32.08 2.11 24.50
N LEU A 279 31.75 3.41 24.46
CA LEU A 279 31.79 4.22 23.24
C LEU A 279 33.24 4.37 22.73
N ILE A 280 34.18 4.68 23.62
CA ILE A 280 35.60 4.79 23.29
C ILE A 280 36.13 3.47 22.77
N LEU A 281 35.90 2.37 23.49
CA LEU A 281 36.37 1.05 23.11
C LEU A 281 35.83 0.64 21.74
N ALA A 282 34.54 0.88 21.48
CA ALA A 282 33.92 0.56 20.20
C ALA A 282 34.51 1.36 19.03
N LEU A 283 34.82 2.65 19.23
CA LEU A 283 35.39 3.52 18.20
C LEU A 283 36.89 3.30 18.00
N ALA A 284 37.64 3.02 19.06
CA ALA A 284 39.07 2.73 19.00
C ALA A 284 39.35 1.39 18.30
N LEU A 285 38.59 0.33 18.64
CA LEU A 285 38.67 -0.96 17.94
C LEU A 285 38.23 -0.88 16.46
N ALA A 286 37.41 0.12 16.15
CA ALA A 286 36.93 0.40 14.82
C ALA A 286 37.84 1.35 14.02
N ALA A 287 38.85 1.96 14.64
CA ALA A 287 39.74 2.87 13.93
C ALA A 287 40.39 2.16 12.73
N PRO A 288 40.40 2.78 11.54
CA PRO A 288 41.10 2.22 10.41
C PRO A 288 42.59 2.24 10.75
N SER A 289 43.16 1.07 11.04
CA SER A 289 44.60 0.91 11.16
C SER A 289 45.22 1.43 9.87
N GLY A 290 46.04 2.48 9.96
CA GLY A 290 46.73 3.09 8.83
C GLY A 290 47.60 2.06 8.12
N GLY A 291 46.98 1.35 7.18
CA GLY A 291 47.60 0.30 6.39
C GLY A 291 48.17 0.91 5.14
N GLY A 292 49.39 1.42 5.23
CA GLY A 292 50.28 1.34 4.09
C GLY A 292 50.39 -0.13 3.66
N GLY A 293 50.21 -0.37 2.36
CA GLY A 293 50.75 -1.48 1.57
C GLY A 293 50.68 -2.91 2.13
N GLU A 294 49.91 -3.75 1.41
CA GLU A 294 50.12 -5.20 1.21
C GLU A 294 49.90 -6.12 2.44
N SER A 295 49.49 -7.38 2.34
CA SER A 295 49.45 -8.33 1.21
C SER A 295 48.41 -9.43 1.45
N SER A 296 47.84 -9.92 0.33
CA SER A 296 47.31 -11.27 0.04
C SER A 296 46.13 -11.84 0.83
#